data_AF-A0A2M8D3V4-F1
#
_entry.id   AF-A0A2M8D3V4-F1
#
_cell.length_a   1.000
_cell.length_b   1.000
_cell.length_c   1.000
_cell.angle_alpha   90.00
_cell.angle_beta   90.00
_cell.angle_gamma   90.00
#
_symmetry.space_group_name_H-M   'P 1'
#
loop_
_entity.id
_entity.type
_entity.pdbx_description
1 polymer ?
#
loop_
_entity_poly.entity_id
_entity_poly.type
_entity_poly.pdbx_seq_one_letter_code
_entity_poly.pdbx_strand_id
1 'polypeptide(L)'
;MTEAKLLVCIIEKEERLEDVLEALMEEGITGASILDARGMFEYMADEIPLFAGFRGLIQGNNPTNKMILSMVPDAATLQIAMNTIQSVYGDFSLPNTGIMFSLDIGEARGVKT
;
A
#
# COMPACT_ATOMS: atom_id res chain seq x y z
N MET A 1 -14.85 13.17 17.00
CA MET A 1 -14.31 12.41 15.86
C MET A 1 -12.81 12.35 16.04
N THR A 2 -12.17 11.22 15.73
CA THR A 2 -10.72 11.09 15.89
C THR A 2 -10.01 11.87 14.79
N GLU A 3 -8.82 12.42 15.05
CA GLU A 3 -7.97 13.02 14.01
C GLU A 3 -7.19 11.95 13.22
N ALA A 4 -7.24 10.70 13.69
CA ALA A 4 -6.50 9.59 13.12
C ALA A 4 -6.94 9.31 11.69
N LYS A 5 -5.95 8.91 10.90
CA LYS A 5 -6.11 8.54 9.49
C LYS A 5 -5.66 7.11 9.28
N LEU A 6 -6.32 6.42 8.37
CA LEU A 6 -5.81 5.17 7.83
C LEU A 6 -5.04 5.49 6.56
N LEU A 7 -3.72 5.27 6.58
CA LEU A 7 -2.89 5.22 5.39
C LEU A 7 -3.08 3.86 4.71
N VAL A 8 -3.34 3.89 3.42
CA VAL A 8 -3.37 2.71 2.55
C VAL A 8 -2.33 2.91 1.46
N CYS A 9 -1.36 2.01 1.39
CA CYS A 9 -0.35 1.99 0.35
C CYS A 9 -0.34 0.61 -0.33
N ILE A 10 -0.45 0.59 -1.65
CA ILE A 10 -0.45 -0.61 -2.48
C ILE A 10 0.80 -0.54 -3.36
N ILE A 11 1.68 -1.51 -3.19
CA ILE A 11 2.93 -1.62 -3.93
C ILE A 11 2.96 -2.90 -4.77
N GLU A 12 3.50 -2.80 -5.98
CA GLU A 12 3.67 -3.92 -6.92
C GLU A 12 5.04 -4.60 -6.76
N LYS A 13 6.00 -3.95 -6.11
CA LYS A 13 7.37 -4.47 -5.94
C LYS A 13 7.57 -4.97 -4.52
N GLU A 14 7.38 -6.27 -4.31
CA GLU A 14 7.58 -6.91 -2.99
C GLU A 14 9.00 -6.67 -2.47
N GLU A 15 10.00 -6.57 -3.35
CA GLU A 15 11.40 -6.31 -2.98
C GLU A 15 11.62 -4.95 -2.31
N ARG A 16 10.66 -4.02 -2.39
CA ARG A 16 10.71 -2.71 -1.73
C ARG A 16 9.88 -2.63 -0.45
N LEU A 17 9.15 -3.70 -0.11
CA LEU A 17 8.30 -3.72 1.07
C LEU A 17 9.13 -3.50 2.34
N GLU A 18 10.25 -4.21 2.49
CA GLU A 18 11.12 -4.10 3.67
C GLU A 18 11.68 -2.68 3.81
N ASP A 19 12.26 -2.12 2.74
CA ASP A 19 12.76 -0.75 2.71
C ASP A 19 11.69 0.27 3.18
N VAL A 20 10.45 0.11 2.70
CA VAL A 20 9.33 0.99 3.08
C VAL A 20 8.98 0.86 4.56
N LEU A 21 8.91 -0.37 5.08
CA LEU A 21 8.57 -0.61 6.48
C LEU A 21 9.67 -0.10 7.42
N GLU A 22 10.94 -0.31 7.08
CA GLU A 22 12.08 0.21 7.83
C GLU A 22 12.04 1.74 7.91
N ALA A 23 11.85 2.41 6.77
CA ALA A 23 11.79 3.87 6.73
C ALA A 23 10.60 4.43 7.54
N LEU A 24 9.44 3.76 7.52
CA LEU A 24 8.30 4.15 8.36
C LEU A 24 8.62 3.99 9.86
N MET A 25 9.32 2.92 10.25
CA MET A 25 9.75 2.73 11.65
C MET A 25 10.74 3.81 12.10
N GLU A 26 11.67 4.21 11.23
CA GLU A 26 12.63 5.29 11.52
C GLU A 26 11.94 6.63 11.80
N GLU A 27 10.81 6.90 11.14
CA GLU A 27 9.95 8.07 11.36
C GLU A 27 8.96 7.90 12.53
N GLY A 28 9.06 6.80 13.29
CA GLY A 28 8.21 6.52 14.45
C GLY A 28 6.86 5.89 14.13
N ILE A 29 6.58 5.55 12.87
CA ILE A 29 5.35 4.89 12.42
C ILE A 29 5.53 3.37 12.55
N THR A 30 5.32 2.88 13.76
CA THR A 30 5.68 1.50 14.16
C THR A 30 4.55 0.47 14.00
N GLY A 31 3.34 0.92 13.63
CA GLY A 31 2.16 0.06 13.48
C GLY A 31 1.69 -0.02 12.04
N ALA A 32 1.82 -1.20 11.42
CA ALA A 32 1.24 -1.48 10.11
C ALA A 32 0.77 -2.95 10.02
N SER A 33 -0.24 -3.19 9.20
CA SER A 33 -0.66 -4.53 8.76
C SER A 33 -0.36 -4.67 7.27
N ILE A 34 0.12 -5.84 6.87
CA ILE A 34 0.48 -6.12 5.48
C ILE A 34 -0.45 -7.22 4.98
N LEU A 35 -1.08 -6.99 3.83
CA LEU A 35 -1.97 -7.94 3.17
C LEU A 35 -1.45 -8.25 1.78
N ASP A 36 -1.59 -9.50 1.36
CA ASP A 36 -1.46 -9.88 -0.04
C ASP A 36 -2.73 -9.46 -0.80
N ALA A 37 -2.54 -8.78 -1.92
CA ALA A 37 -3.60 -8.29 -2.80
C ALA A 37 -3.30 -8.70 -4.25
N ARG A 38 -4.34 -8.73 -5.08
CA ARG A 38 -4.22 -8.98 -6.52
C ARG A 38 -4.78 -7.81 -7.31
N GLY A 39 -4.16 -7.50 -8.43
CA GLY A 39 -4.72 -6.54 -9.37
C GLY A 39 -6.00 -7.09 -10.00
N MET A 40 -6.96 -6.23 -10.31
CA MET A 40 -8.19 -6.66 -10.98
C MET A 40 -7.89 -7.35 -12.33
N PHE A 41 -6.97 -6.78 -13.12
CA PHE A 41 -6.61 -7.33 -14.43
C PHE A 41 -5.97 -8.72 -14.31
N GLU A 42 -5.10 -8.91 -13.33
CA GLU A 42 -4.49 -10.19 -13.00
C GLU A 42 -5.55 -11.23 -12.63
N TYR A 43 -6.45 -10.88 -11.70
CA TYR A 43 -7.56 -11.75 -11.30
C TYR A 43 -8.43 -12.16 -12.50
N MET A 44 -8.77 -11.21 -13.38
CA MET A 44 -9.60 -11.47 -14.55
C MET A 44 -8.94 -12.42 -15.54
N ALA A 45 -7.66 -12.25 -15.82
CA ALA A 45 -6.94 -13.12 -16.76
C ALA A 45 -6.78 -14.56 -16.26
N ASP A 46 -6.75 -14.75 -14.94
CA ASP A 46 -6.66 -16.07 -14.33
C ASP A 46 -8.01 -16.76 -14.24
N GLU A 47 -9.04 -16.06 -13.75
CA GLU A 47 -10.31 -16.68 -13.35
C GLU A 47 -11.39 -16.63 -14.45
N ILE A 48 -11.31 -15.68 -15.41
CA ILE A 48 -12.36 -15.48 -16.41
C ILE A 48 -11.87 -15.96 -17.79
N PRO A 49 -12.47 -17.03 -18.37
CA PRO A 49 -12.01 -17.62 -19.64
C PRO A 49 -11.92 -16.64 -20.82
N LEU A 50 -12.81 -15.64 -20.86
CA LEU A 50 -12.80 -14.59 -21.88
C LEU A 50 -11.48 -13.79 -21.90
N PHE A 51 -10.83 -13.64 -20.74
CA PHE A 51 -9.63 -12.85 -20.56
C PHE A 51 -8.34 -13.71 -20.53
N ALA A 52 -8.44 -15.03 -20.68
CA ALA A 52 -7.29 -15.94 -20.64
C ALA A 52 -6.23 -15.63 -21.72
N GLY A 53 -6.65 -15.05 -22.86
CA GLY A 53 -5.74 -14.61 -23.93
C GLY A 53 -4.81 -13.46 -23.53
N PHE A 54 -5.10 -12.75 -22.43
CA PHE A 54 -4.29 -11.63 -21.94
C PHE A 54 -3.21 -12.06 -20.93
N ARG A 55 -3.13 -13.34 -20.55
CA ARG A 55 -2.08 -13.84 -19.62
C ARG A 55 -0.66 -13.53 -20.10
N GLY A 56 -0.44 -13.46 -21.42
CA GLY A 56 0.84 -13.06 -21.99
C GLY A 56 1.24 -11.60 -21.72
N LEU A 57 0.27 -10.71 -21.49
CA LEU A 57 0.51 -9.30 -21.14
C LEU A 57 0.86 -9.12 -19.66
N ILE A 58 0.62 -10.15 -18.83
CA ILE A 58 0.94 -10.18 -17.41
C ILE A 58 2.37 -10.73 -17.19
N GLN A 59 3.02 -11.27 -18.23
CA GLN A 59 4.37 -11.83 -18.11
C GLN A 59 5.41 -10.74 -17.84
N GLY A 60 6.00 -10.77 -16.64
CA GLY A 60 7.14 -9.93 -16.26
C GLY A 60 7.43 -9.91 -14.76
N ASN A 61 6.42 -10.10 -13.94
CA ASN A 61 6.53 -10.54 -12.56
C ASN A 61 5.17 -11.13 -12.21
N ASN A 62 5.13 -12.03 -11.23
CA ASN A 62 3.89 -12.46 -10.60
C ASN A 62 3.80 -11.71 -9.26
N PRO A 63 3.82 -10.36 -9.21
CA PRO A 63 3.89 -9.71 -7.93
C PRO A 63 2.51 -9.80 -7.32
N THR A 64 2.38 -10.57 -6.25
CA THR A 64 1.28 -10.30 -5.33
C THR A 64 1.48 -8.86 -4.86
N ASN A 65 0.51 -8.00 -5.16
CA ASN A 65 0.56 -6.63 -4.68
C ASN A 65 0.56 -6.69 -3.16
N LYS A 66 1.43 -5.92 -2.52
CA LYS A 66 1.42 -5.79 -1.05
C LYS A 66 0.64 -4.55 -0.69
N MET A 67 -0.35 -4.72 0.18
CA MET A 67 -1.12 -3.62 0.75
C MET A 67 -0.65 -3.38 2.18
N ILE A 68 -0.09 -2.20 2.43
CA ILE A 68 0.32 -1.71 3.73
C ILE A 68 -0.82 -0.84 4.27
N LEU A 69 -1.34 -1.23 5.43
CA LEU A 69 -2.37 -0.50 6.17
C LEU A 69 -1.76 0.00 7.47
N SER A 70 -1.65 1.31 7.63
CA SER A 70 -1.12 1.92 8.86
C SER A 70 -2.06 2.97 9.38
N MET A 71 -2.41 2.86 10.66
CA MET A 71 -3.16 3.91 11.34
C MET A 71 -2.18 4.93 11.90
N VAL A 72 -2.37 6.19 11.52
CA VAL A 72 -1.56 7.33 11.97
C VAL A 72 -2.41 8.29 12.81
N PRO A 73 -1.85 8.96 13.82
CA PRO A 73 -2.61 9.71 14.82
C PRO A 73 -3.27 10.99 14.28
N ASP A 74 -2.67 11.60 13.26
CA ASP A 74 -3.11 12.88 12.70
C ASP A 74 -2.64 13.07 11.24
N ALA A 75 -3.09 14.17 10.63
CA ALA A 75 -2.75 14.52 9.25
C ALA A 75 -1.27 14.90 9.04
N ALA A 76 -0.58 15.40 10.07
CA ALA A 76 0.83 15.76 9.95
C ALA A 76 1.69 14.49 9.86
N THR A 77 1.40 13.51 10.71
CA THR A 77 2.04 12.18 10.69
C THR A 77 1.70 11.44 9.40
N LEU A 78 0.46 11.57 8.89
CA LEU A 78 0.12 11.04 7.56
C LEU A 78 1.02 11.63 6.47
N GLN A 79 1.26 12.93 6.47
CA GLN A 79 2.10 13.57 5.45
C GLN A 79 3.56 13.11 5.54
N ILE A 80 4.08 12.94 6.77
CA ILE A 80 5.41 12.35 6.99
C ILE A 80 5.45 10.95 6.40
N ALA A 81 4.49 10.08 6.77
CA ALA A 81 4.40 8.71 6.26
C ALA A 81 4.39 8.66 4.73
N MET A 82 3.53 9.46 4.09
CA MET A 82 3.41 9.51 2.64
C MET A 82 4.71 9.97 1.96
N ASN A 83 5.37 11.00 2.50
CA ASN A 83 6.63 11.51 1.97
C ASN A 83 7.76 10.48 2.11
N THR A 84 7.81 9.77 3.24
CA THR A 84 8.79 8.71 3.53
C THR A 84 8.62 7.52 2.60
N ILE A 85 7.39 7.07 2.37
CA ILE A 85 7.12 6.01 1.39
C ILE A 85 7.56 6.46 0.00
N GLN A 86 7.22 7.69 -0.40
CA GLN A 86 7.58 8.22 -1.73
C GLN A 86 9.09 8.37 -1.93
N SER A 87 9.85 8.71 -0.88
CA SER A 87 11.31 8.86 -0.99
C SER A 87 12.04 7.53 -1.18
N VAL A 88 11.48 6.42 -0.66
CA VAL A 88 12.11 5.09 -0.69
C VAL A 88 11.56 4.22 -1.82
N TYR A 89 10.24 4.20 -2.01
CA TYR A 89 9.58 3.36 -3.00
C TYR A 89 9.64 3.97 -4.42
N GLY A 90 9.51 5.30 -4.51
CA GLY A 90 9.50 6.04 -5.75
C GLY A 90 8.25 6.90 -5.94
N ASP A 91 8.07 7.40 -7.17
CA ASP A 91 7.03 8.38 -7.47
C ASP A 91 5.66 7.73 -7.67
N PHE A 92 4.65 8.20 -6.93
CA PHE A 92 3.25 7.81 -7.06
C PHE A 92 2.43 8.72 -8.01
N SER A 93 3.08 9.68 -8.67
CA SER A 93 2.41 10.62 -9.58
C SER A 93 2.08 10.04 -10.96
N LEU A 94 2.65 8.87 -11.30
CA LEU A 94 2.50 8.21 -12.59
C LEU A 94 1.60 6.96 -12.50
N PRO A 95 0.92 6.57 -13.59
CA PRO A 95 0.20 5.30 -13.64
C PRO A 95 1.13 4.10 -13.42
N ASN A 96 0.62 3.05 -12.74
CA ASN A 96 1.31 1.77 -12.52
C ASN A 96 2.62 1.88 -11.73
N THR A 97 2.71 2.83 -10.79
CA THR A 97 3.84 2.95 -9.84
C THR A 97 3.41 2.71 -8.40
N GLY A 98 2.29 2.00 -8.19
CA GLY A 98 1.64 1.84 -6.88
C GLY A 98 0.52 2.85 -6.64
N ILE A 99 -0.20 2.69 -5.54
CA ILE A 99 -1.33 3.55 -5.15
C ILE A 99 -1.19 3.89 -3.67
N MET A 100 -1.27 5.17 -3.32
CA MET A 100 -1.23 5.61 -1.93
C MET A 100 -2.33 6.62 -1.66
N PHE A 101 -3.13 6.39 -0.62
CA PHE A 101 -4.25 7.23 -0.24
C PHE A 101 -4.57 7.09 1.25
N SER A 102 -5.52 7.88 1.74
CA SER A 102 -5.94 7.82 3.14
C SER A 102 -7.44 7.92 3.32
N LEU A 103 -7.92 7.44 4.47
CA LEU A 103 -9.30 7.56 4.92
C LEU A 103 -9.37 8.12 6.35
N ASP A 104 -10.47 8.80 6.66
CA ASP A 104 -10.77 9.28 8.00
C ASP A 104 -11.24 8.13 8.90
N ILE A 105 -10.70 8.06 10.12
CA ILE A 105 -11.11 7.07 11.11
C ILE A 105 -12.16 7.67 12.06
N GLY A 106 -13.37 7.12 12.00
CA GLY A 106 -14.46 7.51 12.91
C GLY A 106 -14.25 7.03 14.35
N GLU A 107 -13.81 5.79 14.52
CA GLU A 107 -13.59 5.14 15.81
C GLU A 107 -12.51 4.05 15.69
N ALA A 108 -11.64 3.92 16.70
CA ALA A 108 -10.66 2.84 16.83
C ALA A 108 -10.62 2.29 18.25
N ARG A 109 -10.26 1.01 18.40
CA ARG A 109 -10.10 0.29 19.68
C ARG A 109 -8.86 -0.60 19.61
N GLY A 110 -8.23 -0.86 20.75
CA GLY A 110 -7.00 -1.66 20.81
C GLY A 110 -5.75 -0.96 20.29
N VAL A 111 -5.82 0.37 20.14
CA VAL A 111 -4.67 1.20 19.75
C VAL A 111 -3.67 1.23 20.90
N LYS A 112 -2.40 0.96 20.60
CA LYS A 112 -1.32 1.06 21.59
C LYS A 112 -1.07 2.55 21.86
N THR A 113 -1.30 2.96 23.11
CA THR A 113 -0.97 4.30 23.65
C THR A 113 0.53 4.51 23.77
#